data_AF-E4TNG2-F1
#
_entry.id   AF-E4TNG2-F1
#
_cell.length_a   1.000
_cell.length_b   1.000
_cell.length_c   1.000
_cell.angle_alpha   90.00
_cell.angle_beta   90.00
_cell.angle_gamma   90.00
#
_symmetry.space_group_name_H-M   'P 1'
#
loop_
_entity.id
_entity.type
_entity.pdbx_description
1 polymer ?
#
loop_
_entity_poly.entity_id
_entity_poly.type
_entity_poly.pdbx_seq_one_letter_code
_entity_poly.pdbx_strand_id
1 'polypeptide(L)'
;MSFELIRNYRSDGTNGTLWYDGSLICHTIELPWKENQPFVSCIPEGRYLMEKRITHERGFHLILKSVPGRSWILIHPANDARTELEGCIAPVSELTGIGKGIRSGEAMDRLLEVFEEAQEKQNHIYITIKEKSAMNILERVKKPTPKLFRKLRTVGLILAAAGGAILGAPITLPAGLITVAGYLTVGASVLTAVSQVTVEDEEKIPPLPEVKNKGDASPR
;
A
#
# COMPACT_ATOMS: atom_id res chain seq x y z
N MET A 1 -16.94 -3.01 7.96
CA MET A 1 -16.50 -3.43 9.31
C MET A 1 -15.88 -4.80 9.26
N SER A 2 -14.58 -4.83 9.00
CA SER A 2 -13.77 -6.05 9.05
C SER A 2 -12.41 -5.69 9.62
N PHE A 3 -11.91 -6.53 10.51
CA PHE A 3 -10.51 -6.46 10.93
C PHE A 3 -9.66 -7.11 9.84
N GLU A 4 -8.61 -6.42 9.42
CA GLU A 4 -7.68 -6.92 8.40
C GLU A 4 -6.25 -6.84 8.91
N LEU A 5 -5.61 -7.99 9.09
CA LEU A 5 -4.20 -8.09 9.38
C LEU A 5 -3.44 -8.38 8.09
N ILE A 6 -2.63 -7.41 7.67
CA ILE A 6 -1.74 -7.54 6.52
C ILE A 6 -0.35 -7.92 7.00
N ARG A 7 0.08 -9.14 6.71
CA ARG A 7 1.37 -9.68 7.11
C ARG A 7 2.48 -9.38 6.13
N ASN A 8 3.67 -9.29 6.67
CA ASN A 8 4.91 -9.10 5.95
C ASN A 8 5.91 -10.14 6.48
N TYR A 9 5.94 -11.31 5.86
CA TYR A 9 6.76 -12.43 6.29
C TYR A 9 8.25 -12.13 6.12
N ARG A 10 9.05 -12.57 7.09
CA ARG A 10 10.51 -12.53 7.06
C ARG A 10 11.05 -13.88 7.53
N SER A 11 12.34 -14.13 7.29
CA SER A 11 13.01 -15.39 7.66
C SER A 11 12.95 -15.70 9.15
N ASP A 12 12.94 -14.67 9.99
CA ASP A 12 13.18 -14.73 11.43
C ASP A 12 12.00 -14.28 12.29
N GLY A 13 10.91 -13.85 11.66
CA GLY A 13 9.67 -13.38 12.30
C GLY A 13 8.64 -12.90 11.28
N THR A 14 7.46 -12.51 11.75
CA THR A 14 6.43 -11.90 10.92
C THR A 14 6.03 -10.58 11.54
N ASN A 15 6.06 -9.50 10.76
CA ASN A 15 5.47 -8.23 11.16
C ASN A 15 4.17 -8.03 10.41
N GLY A 16 3.22 -7.33 11.02
CA GLY A 16 1.95 -7.05 10.39
C GLY A 16 1.43 -5.66 10.69
N THR A 17 0.36 -5.30 10.02
CA THR A 17 -0.38 -4.06 10.24
C THR A 17 -1.86 -4.39 10.30
N LEU A 18 -2.49 -4.01 11.40
CA LEU A 18 -3.88 -4.32 11.70
C LEU A 18 -4.75 -3.10 11.44
N TRP A 19 -5.74 -3.30 10.57
CA TRP A 19 -6.68 -2.28 10.14
C TRP A 19 -8.09 -2.66 10.56
N TYR A 20 -8.92 -1.64 10.76
CA TYR A 20 -10.36 -1.78 10.86
C TYR A 20 -11.03 -0.73 9.99
N ASP A 21 -11.82 -1.19 9.01
CA ASP A 21 -12.55 -0.32 8.07
C ASP A 21 -11.63 0.70 7.36
N GLY A 22 -10.42 0.27 6.99
CA GLY A 22 -9.40 1.11 6.34
C GLY A 22 -8.63 2.06 7.26
N SER A 23 -8.97 2.09 8.56
CA SER A 23 -8.24 2.87 9.57
C SER A 23 -7.19 2.02 10.28
N LEU A 24 -5.98 2.57 10.44
CA LEU A 24 -4.90 1.89 11.13
C LEU A 24 -5.20 1.80 12.64
N ILE A 25 -5.17 0.58 13.16
CA ILE A 25 -5.24 0.35 14.61
C ILE A 25 -3.82 0.34 15.17
N CYS A 26 -3.01 -0.63 14.77
CA CYS A 26 -1.67 -0.85 15.30
C CYS A 26 -0.82 -1.70 14.33
N HIS A 27 0.45 -1.89 14.69
CA HIS A 27 1.29 -2.92 14.09
C HIS A 27 1.16 -4.23 14.88
N THR A 28 1.64 -5.33 14.30
CA THR A 28 1.72 -6.61 14.99
C THR A 28 3.07 -7.29 14.80
N ILE A 29 3.44 -8.14 15.75
CA ILE A 29 4.60 -9.03 15.69
C ILE A 29 4.15 -10.47 15.97
N GLU A 30 4.76 -11.42 15.26
CA GLU A 30 4.51 -12.85 15.39
C GLU A 30 5.79 -13.65 15.10
N LEU A 31 5.76 -14.94 15.41
CA LEU A 31 6.79 -15.89 14.98
C LEU A 31 6.86 -16.01 13.44
N PRO A 32 7.97 -16.52 12.86
CA PRO A 32 8.04 -16.80 11.43
C PRO A 32 7.01 -17.85 11.01
N TRP A 33 6.66 -17.90 9.73
CA TRP A 33 5.89 -19.00 9.18
C TRP A 33 6.76 -20.26 9.11
N LYS A 34 6.29 -21.36 9.72
CA LYS A 34 6.92 -22.68 9.70
C LYS A 34 5.88 -23.78 9.49
N GLU A 35 5.11 -23.68 8.41
CA GLU A 35 4.10 -24.70 8.05
C GLU A 35 3.09 -24.98 9.17
N ASN A 36 2.62 -23.92 9.85
CA ASN A 36 1.67 -23.99 10.97
C ASN A 36 2.15 -24.88 12.14
N GLN A 37 3.46 -25.09 12.31
CA GLN A 37 3.98 -25.87 13.42
C GLN A 37 3.64 -25.24 14.79
N PRO A 38 3.09 -26.02 15.74
CA PRO A 38 2.79 -25.54 17.08
C PRO A 38 3.99 -24.87 17.77
N PHE A 39 3.73 -23.81 18.52
CA PHE A 39 4.70 -23.10 19.37
C PHE A 39 5.85 -22.36 18.65
N VAL A 40 6.11 -22.68 17.38
CA VAL A 40 7.25 -22.12 16.63
C VAL A 40 6.84 -21.37 15.34
N SER A 41 5.56 -21.39 14.99
CA SER A 41 5.00 -20.76 13.79
C SER A 41 3.92 -19.74 14.12
N CYS A 42 3.81 -18.68 13.32
CA CYS A 42 2.54 -17.96 13.21
C CYS A 42 1.45 -18.86 12.57
N ILE A 43 0.18 -18.53 12.81
CA ILE A 43 -0.97 -19.30 12.28
C ILE A 43 -1.18 -19.05 10.80
N PRO A 44 -1.88 -19.92 10.04
CA PRO A 44 -2.13 -19.71 8.62
C PRO A 44 -2.91 -18.44 8.34
N GLU A 45 -2.78 -17.93 7.11
CA GLU A 45 -3.71 -16.95 6.57
C GLU A 45 -5.12 -17.52 6.51
N GLY A 46 -6.12 -16.65 6.60
CA GLY A 46 -7.51 -17.07 6.66
C GLY A 46 -8.39 -16.08 7.40
N ARG A 47 -9.62 -16.50 7.63
CA ARG A 47 -10.62 -15.71 8.36
C ARG A 47 -10.97 -16.43 9.65
N TYR A 48 -10.77 -15.74 10.77
CA TYR A 48 -10.95 -16.30 12.11
C TYR A 48 -11.97 -15.49 12.89
N LEU A 49 -12.81 -16.19 13.66
CA LEU A 49 -13.70 -15.55 14.61
C LEU A 49 -12.88 -15.03 15.79
N MET A 50 -13.10 -13.78 16.16
CA MET A 50 -12.43 -13.10 17.25
C MET A 50 -13.40 -12.94 18.41
N GLU A 51 -13.04 -13.49 19.57
CA GLU A 51 -13.85 -13.43 20.78
C GLU A 51 -13.08 -12.72 21.89
N LYS A 52 -13.80 -11.94 22.69
CA LYS A 52 -13.29 -11.37 23.94
C LYS A 52 -13.19 -12.46 25.00
N ARG A 53 -12.07 -12.47 25.72
CA ARG A 53 -11.87 -13.31 26.90
C ARG A 53 -11.23 -12.49 28.01
N ILE A 54 -11.65 -12.77 29.24
CA ILE A 54 -11.07 -12.19 30.45
C ILE A 54 -10.57 -13.35 31.31
N THR A 55 -9.31 -13.28 31.76
CA THR A 55 -8.76 -14.20 32.76
C THR A 55 -8.10 -13.43 33.88
N HIS A 56 -7.94 -14.07 35.04
CA HIS A 56 -7.27 -13.46 36.18
C HIS A 56 -5.80 -13.14 35.91
N GLU A 57 -5.13 -13.99 35.12
CA GLU A 57 -3.68 -13.89 34.84
C GLU A 57 -3.33 -12.84 33.78
N ARG A 58 -4.16 -12.70 32.74
CA ARG A 58 -3.83 -11.88 31.54
C ARG A 58 -4.78 -10.71 31.35
N GLY A 59 -5.76 -10.54 32.25
CA GLY A 59 -6.81 -9.56 32.08
C GLY A 59 -7.58 -9.77 30.78
N PHE A 60 -7.94 -8.66 30.14
CA PHE A 60 -8.69 -8.64 28.89
C PHE A 60 -7.79 -8.98 27.70
N HIS A 61 -8.18 -9.97 26.93
CA HIS A 61 -7.51 -10.31 25.68
C HIS A 61 -8.49 -10.86 24.64
N LEU A 62 -8.00 -10.99 23.40
CA LEU A 62 -8.79 -11.57 22.31
C LEU A 62 -8.28 -12.98 22.01
N ILE A 63 -9.19 -13.87 21.62
CA ILE A 63 -8.88 -15.22 21.16
C ILE A 63 -9.39 -15.42 19.74
N LEU A 64 -8.58 -16.08 18.92
CA LEU A 64 -8.96 -16.52 17.59
C LEU A 64 -9.49 -17.96 17.64
N LYS A 65 -10.71 -18.14 17.16
CA LYS A 65 -11.40 -19.43 17.12
C LYS A 65 -11.31 -20.07 15.74
N SER A 66 -11.44 -21.39 15.71
CA SER A 66 -11.44 -22.20 14.49
C SER A 66 -10.14 -22.08 13.67
N VAL A 67 -8.99 -21.97 14.35
CA VAL A 67 -7.68 -22.02 13.69
C VAL A 67 -7.35 -23.47 13.32
N PRO A 68 -7.09 -23.80 12.06
CA PRO A 68 -6.78 -25.18 11.64
C PRO A 68 -5.59 -25.75 12.41
N GLY A 69 -5.78 -26.89 13.08
CA GLY A 69 -4.71 -27.61 13.79
C GLY A 69 -4.12 -26.88 15.00
N ARG A 70 -4.71 -25.75 15.43
CA ARG A 70 -4.21 -24.93 16.55
C ARG A 70 -5.35 -24.50 17.45
N SER A 71 -5.06 -24.41 18.74
CA SER A 71 -5.96 -23.90 19.77
C SER A 71 -5.25 -22.84 20.58
N TRP A 72 -6.00 -22.06 21.36
CA TRP A 72 -5.44 -21.06 22.28
C TRP A 72 -4.57 -20.01 21.58
N ILE A 73 -4.98 -19.61 20.37
CA ILE A 73 -4.31 -18.54 19.64
C ILE A 73 -4.87 -17.21 20.13
N LEU A 74 -4.04 -16.47 20.84
CA LEU A 74 -4.43 -15.23 21.50
C LEU A 74 -3.89 -14.03 20.72
N ILE A 75 -4.56 -12.89 20.89
CA ILE A 75 -3.98 -11.58 20.65
C ILE A 75 -3.72 -10.95 22.01
N HIS A 76 -2.44 -10.75 22.35
CA HIS A 76 -2.04 -10.23 23.66
C HIS A 76 -0.76 -9.39 23.58
N PRO A 77 -0.53 -8.47 24.54
CA PRO A 77 0.70 -7.70 24.58
C PRO A 77 1.95 -8.59 24.63
N ALA A 78 2.95 -8.25 23.80
CA ALA A 78 4.34 -8.70 23.85
C ALA A 78 5.19 -7.75 23.01
N ASN A 79 6.49 -7.64 23.29
CA ASN A 79 7.40 -6.73 22.56
C ASN A 79 8.49 -7.49 21.77
N ASP A 80 8.74 -8.76 22.08
CA ASP A 80 9.63 -9.66 21.35
C ASP A 80 8.93 -11.01 21.09
N ALA A 81 8.60 -11.26 19.83
CA ALA A 81 7.87 -12.45 19.42
C ALA A 81 8.59 -13.75 19.75
N ARG A 82 9.93 -13.77 19.74
CA ARG A 82 10.69 -15.02 19.92
C ARG A 82 10.73 -15.47 21.37
N THR A 83 10.71 -14.53 22.30
CA THR A 83 10.83 -14.81 23.73
C THR A 83 9.49 -14.84 24.45
N GLU A 84 8.46 -14.20 23.87
CA GLU A 84 7.18 -14.00 24.55
C GLU A 84 5.99 -14.67 23.85
N LEU A 85 6.14 -15.17 22.61
CA LEU A 85 5.05 -15.80 21.85
C LEU A 85 5.34 -17.26 21.49
N GLU A 86 4.27 -18.05 21.48
CA GLU A 86 4.27 -19.46 21.05
C GLU A 86 3.27 -19.69 19.90
N GLY A 87 3.23 -18.74 18.96
CA GLY A 87 2.32 -18.72 17.82
C GLY A 87 1.08 -17.84 18.00
N CYS A 88 1.05 -17.03 19.06
CA CYS A 88 0.08 -15.95 19.24
C CYS A 88 0.44 -14.71 18.37
N ILE A 89 -0.44 -13.72 18.39
CA ILE A 89 -0.24 -12.43 17.70
C ILE A 89 -0.09 -11.34 18.76
N ALA A 90 0.92 -10.48 18.66
CA ALA A 90 1.07 -9.36 19.58
C ALA A 90 0.90 -8.01 18.90
N PRO A 91 0.00 -7.14 19.38
CA PRO A 91 -0.10 -5.77 18.89
C PRO A 91 1.03 -4.93 19.49
N VAL A 92 1.58 -4.01 18.69
CA VAL A 92 2.60 -3.03 19.08
C VAL A 92 2.31 -1.69 18.40
N SER A 93 2.62 -0.58 19.08
CA SER A 93 2.39 0.76 18.49
C SER A 93 3.46 1.08 17.45
N GLU A 94 4.68 0.55 17.64
CA GLU A 94 5.81 0.76 16.75
C GLU A 94 6.59 -0.53 16.55
N LEU A 95 7.10 -0.74 15.33
CA LEU A 95 8.02 -1.83 15.00
C LEU A 95 9.46 -1.36 15.20
N THR A 96 10.24 -2.14 15.96
CA THR A 96 11.67 -1.88 16.20
C THR A 96 12.58 -2.88 15.50
N GLY A 97 12.02 -3.97 14.98
CA GLY A 97 12.76 -4.99 14.24
C GLY A 97 11.85 -6.09 13.73
N ILE A 98 12.44 -7.15 13.19
CA ILE A 98 11.70 -8.32 12.74
C ILE A 98 11.21 -9.09 13.98
N GLY A 99 9.89 -9.27 14.09
CA GLY A 99 9.25 -9.87 15.25
C GLY A 99 9.43 -9.05 16.53
N LYS A 100 9.76 -7.75 16.44
CA LYS A 100 10.00 -6.88 17.61
C LYS A 100 9.30 -5.54 17.48
N GLY A 101 8.77 -5.05 18.60
CA GLY A 101 8.12 -3.76 18.69
C GLY A 101 8.12 -3.22 20.11
N ILE A 102 7.46 -2.08 20.31
CA ILE A 102 7.33 -1.42 21.61
C ILE A 102 5.89 -0.94 21.84
N ARG A 103 5.58 -0.63 23.10
CA ARG A 103 4.29 -0.10 23.56
C ARG A 103 3.12 -1.04 23.27
N SER A 104 3.33 -2.35 23.47
CA SER A 104 2.30 -3.37 23.22
C SER A 104 1.03 -3.23 24.07
N GLY A 105 1.14 -2.67 25.29
CA GLY A 105 -0.02 -2.35 26.13
C GLY A 105 -0.94 -1.30 25.49
N GLU A 106 -0.39 -0.15 25.10
CA GLU A 106 -1.13 0.92 24.42
C GLU A 106 -1.78 0.43 23.12
N ALA A 107 -1.06 -0.37 22.34
CA ALA A 107 -1.58 -0.96 21.12
C ALA A 107 -2.72 -1.96 21.38
N MET A 108 -2.63 -2.71 22.48
CA MET A 108 -3.69 -3.61 22.91
C MET A 108 -4.92 -2.83 23.36
N ASP A 109 -4.78 -1.81 24.20
CA ASP A 109 -5.89 -0.98 24.69
C ASP A 109 -6.67 -0.39 23.50
N ARG A 110 -5.95 0.21 22.54
CA ARG A 110 -6.55 0.75 21.30
C ARG A 110 -7.27 -0.33 20.47
N LEU A 111 -6.70 -1.53 20.38
CA LEU A 111 -7.35 -2.64 19.67
C LEU A 111 -8.63 -3.07 20.38
N LEU A 112 -8.62 -3.13 21.71
CA LEU A 112 -9.78 -3.50 22.50
C LEU A 112 -10.91 -2.48 22.37
N GLU A 113 -10.60 -1.19 22.45
CA GLU A 113 -11.58 -0.10 22.24
C GLU A 113 -12.29 -0.27 20.88
N VAL A 114 -11.52 -0.43 19.80
CA VAL A 114 -12.07 -0.61 18.45
C VAL A 114 -12.87 -1.91 18.34
N PHE A 115 -12.43 -2.98 19.01
CA PHE A 115 -13.15 -4.26 19.03
C PHE A 115 -14.50 -4.15 19.74
N GLU A 116 -14.56 -3.48 20.90
CA GLU A 116 -15.80 -3.29 21.64
C GLU A 116 -16.81 -2.46 20.84
N GLU A 117 -16.37 -1.35 20.22
CA GLU A 117 -17.22 -0.56 19.32
C GLU A 117 -17.74 -1.37 18.13
N ALA A 118 -16.93 -2.30 17.61
CA ALA A 118 -17.36 -3.19 16.54
C ALA A 118 -18.39 -4.21 17.04
N GLN A 119 -18.17 -4.76 18.23
CA GLN A 119 -19.04 -5.77 18.84
C GLN A 119 -20.43 -5.23 19.20
N GLU A 120 -20.54 -3.95 19.58
CA GLU A 120 -21.84 -3.29 19.77
C GLU A 120 -22.70 -3.28 18.50
N LYS A 121 -22.05 -3.28 17.33
CA LYS A 121 -22.72 -3.23 16.02
C LYS A 121 -22.95 -4.61 15.42
N GLN A 122 -22.17 -5.61 15.82
CA GLN A 122 -22.20 -6.96 15.24
C GLN A 122 -21.95 -8.05 16.28
N ASN A 123 -22.81 -9.06 16.28
CA ASN A 123 -22.72 -10.16 17.24
C ASN A 123 -21.48 -11.06 17.05
N HIS A 124 -20.89 -11.08 15.86
CA HIS A 124 -19.71 -11.90 15.55
C HIS A 124 -18.67 -11.07 14.81
N ILE A 125 -17.48 -10.95 15.40
CA ILE A 125 -16.38 -10.19 14.84
C ILE A 125 -15.37 -11.13 14.22
N TYR A 126 -14.93 -10.81 13.01
CA TYR A 126 -13.96 -11.61 12.27
C TYR A 126 -12.71 -10.79 11.94
N ILE A 127 -11.57 -11.45 11.98
CA ILE A 127 -10.31 -10.96 11.42
C ILE A 127 -9.94 -11.76 10.18
N THR A 128 -9.59 -11.04 9.12
CA THR A 128 -9.01 -11.62 7.91
C THR A 128 -7.50 -11.38 7.96
N ILE A 129 -6.74 -12.46 7.94
CA ILE A 129 -5.27 -12.45 7.92
C ILE A 129 -4.83 -12.81 6.50
N LYS A 130 -3.99 -11.97 5.89
CA LYS A 130 -3.45 -12.18 4.54
C LYS A 130 -2.04 -11.63 4.41
N GLU A 131 -1.25 -12.20 3.49
CA GLU A 131 0.01 -11.59 3.10
C GLU A 131 -0.22 -10.22 2.47
N LYS A 132 0.78 -9.34 2.58
CA LYS A 132 0.89 -8.13 1.79
C LYS A 132 0.96 -8.49 0.30
N SER A 133 -0.22 -8.56 -0.33
CA SER A 133 -0.37 -8.78 -1.75
C SER A 133 0.38 -7.72 -2.57
N ALA A 134 1.09 -8.19 -3.60
CA ALA A 134 1.70 -7.35 -4.64
C ALA A 134 0.66 -6.46 -5.37
N MET A 135 -0.64 -6.79 -5.28
CA MET A 135 -1.72 -6.00 -5.89
C MET A 135 -1.81 -4.58 -5.33
N ASN A 136 -1.43 -4.35 -4.06
CA ASN A 136 -1.32 -3.01 -3.49
C ASN A 136 -0.18 -2.18 -4.13
N ILE A 137 0.87 -2.85 -4.63
CA ILE A 137 1.93 -2.20 -5.44
C ILE A 137 1.41 -2.00 -6.86
N LEU A 138 0.73 -2.99 -7.43
CA LEU A 138 0.17 -2.92 -8.77
C LEU A 138 -0.84 -1.77 -8.90
N GLU A 139 -1.66 -1.52 -7.88
CA GLU A 139 -2.55 -0.35 -7.82
C GLU A 139 -1.78 0.96 -7.73
N ARG A 140 -0.63 0.99 -7.04
CA ARG A 140 0.24 2.17 -7.01
C ARG A 140 0.96 2.39 -8.36
N VAL A 141 1.29 1.33 -9.08
CA VAL A 141 1.85 1.40 -10.45
C VAL A 141 0.76 1.89 -11.42
N LYS A 142 -0.47 1.41 -11.27
CA LYS A 142 -1.63 1.82 -12.09
C LYS A 142 -2.20 3.19 -11.71
N LYS A 143 -1.75 3.81 -10.62
CA LYS A 143 -2.21 5.14 -10.23
C LYS A 143 -1.73 6.18 -11.25
N PRO A 144 -2.59 7.14 -11.59
CA PRO A 144 -2.28 8.18 -12.56
C PRO A 144 -1.02 8.92 -12.15
N THR A 145 -0.17 9.19 -13.13
CA THR A 145 1.07 9.93 -12.97
C THR A 145 0.91 11.19 -12.11
N PRO A 146 1.81 11.44 -11.14
CA PRO A 146 1.74 12.67 -10.36
C PRO A 146 1.87 13.89 -11.30
N LYS A 147 1.11 14.96 -11.02
CA LYS A 147 1.06 16.17 -11.85
C LYS A 147 2.43 16.80 -12.15
N LEU A 148 3.43 16.56 -11.29
CA LEU A 148 4.81 17.01 -11.48
C LEU A 148 5.48 16.35 -12.70
N PHE A 149 5.30 15.04 -12.89
CA PHE A 149 5.95 14.29 -13.98
C PHE A 149 5.38 14.65 -15.35
N ARG A 150 4.08 14.96 -15.42
CA ARG A 150 3.44 15.45 -16.64
C ARG A 150 4.04 16.80 -17.07
N LYS A 151 4.21 17.74 -16.13
CA LYS A 151 4.86 19.02 -16.40
C LYS A 151 6.32 18.83 -16.85
N LEU A 152 7.03 17.89 -16.23
CA LEU A 152 8.42 17.60 -16.53
C LEU A 152 8.60 17.08 -17.97
N ARG A 153 7.71 16.19 -18.43
CA ARG A 153 7.67 15.70 -19.82
C ARG A 153 7.43 16.82 -20.81
N THR A 154 6.47 17.70 -20.55
CA THR A 154 6.18 18.84 -21.43
C THR A 154 7.39 19.77 -21.55
N VAL A 155 8.06 20.07 -20.44
CA VAL A 155 9.29 20.87 -20.46
C VAL A 155 10.38 20.16 -21.27
N GLY A 156 10.58 18.86 -21.07
CA GLY A 156 11.53 18.06 -21.85
C GLY A 156 11.30 18.14 -23.36
N LEU A 157 10.05 18.00 -23.80
CA LEU A 157 9.68 18.08 -25.21
C LEU A 157 9.93 19.48 -25.81
N ILE A 158 9.63 20.55 -25.06
CA ILE A 158 9.88 21.92 -25.51
C ILE A 158 11.39 22.16 -25.68
N LEU A 159 12.19 21.74 -24.70
CA LEU A 159 13.65 21.88 -24.76
C LEU A 159 14.26 21.06 -25.90
N ALA A 160 13.78 19.85 -26.14
CA ALA A 160 14.20 19.02 -27.27
C ALA A 160 13.87 19.69 -28.60
N ALA A 161 12.67 20.25 -28.76
CA ALA A 161 12.27 20.96 -29.98
C ALA A 161 13.13 22.20 -30.23
N ALA A 162 13.41 23.00 -29.19
CA ALA A 162 14.28 24.17 -29.30
C ALA A 162 15.73 23.80 -29.65
N GLY A 163 16.30 22.81 -28.96
CA GLY A 163 17.65 22.31 -29.24
C GLY A 163 17.77 21.73 -30.66
N GLY A 164 16.79 20.91 -31.06
CA GLY A 164 16.73 20.32 -32.39
C GLY A 164 16.58 21.36 -33.51
N ALA A 165 15.77 22.40 -33.31
CA ALA A 165 15.61 23.48 -34.28
C ALA A 165 16.90 24.30 -34.47
N ILE A 166 17.65 24.57 -33.39
CA ILE A 166 18.94 25.27 -33.47
C ILE A 166 19.97 24.41 -34.21
N LEU A 167 20.04 23.11 -33.90
CA LEU A 167 21.00 22.19 -34.53
C LEU A 167 20.65 21.86 -35.99
N GLY A 168 19.36 21.83 -36.34
CA GLY A 168 18.87 21.53 -37.69
C GLY A 168 18.79 22.75 -38.62
N ALA A 169 19.15 23.95 -38.15
CA ALA A 169 19.11 25.15 -38.96
C ALA A 169 20.13 25.08 -40.12
N PRO A 170 19.74 25.38 -41.37
CA PRO A 170 20.63 25.26 -42.55
C PRO A 170 21.58 26.46 -42.69
N ILE A 171 22.03 27.03 -41.56
CA ILE A 171 22.93 28.18 -41.51
C ILE A 171 24.05 27.92 -40.50
N THR A 172 25.23 28.49 -40.73
CA THR A 172 26.36 28.39 -39.80
C THR A 172 26.12 29.28 -38.57
N LEU A 173 25.86 28.66 -37.42
CA LEU A 173 25.69 29.36 -36.14
C LEU A 173 27.01 29.43 -35.35
N PRO A 174 27.18 30.46 -34.50
CA PRO A 174 28.35 30.55 -33.61
C PRO A 174 28.50 29.33 -32.69
N ALA A 175 29.74 28.92 -32.42
CA ALA A 175 30.03 27.73 -31.61
C ALA A 175 29.40 27.74 -30.21
N GLY A 176 29.28 28.92 -29.60
CA GLY A 176 28.59 29.08 -28.30
C GLY A 176 27.12 28.66 -28.36
N LEU A 177 26.41 28.98 -29.46
CA LEU A 177 25.01 28.61 -29.64
C LEU A 177 24.84 27.10 -29.82
N ILE A 178 25.71 26.48 -30.62
CA ILE A 178 25.71 25.02 -30.85
C ILE A 178 25.97 24.28 -29.53
N THR A 179 26.89 24.77 -28.71
CA THR A 179 27.23 24.18 -27.41
C THR A 179 26.02 24.22 -26.46
N VAL A 180 25.33 25.36 -26.38
CA VAL A 180 24.10 25.49 -25.56
C VAL A 180 23.02 24.53 -26.07
N ALA A 181 22.80 24.47 -27.38
CA ALA A 181 21.80 23.56 -27.97
C ALA A 181 22.11 22.08 -27.69
N GLY A 182 23.39 21.70 -27.69
CA GLY A 182 23.83 20.35 -27.30
C GLY A 182 23.44 19.99 -25.87
N TYR A 183 23.71 20.87 -24.90
CA TYR A 183 23.33 20.64 -23.50
C TYR A 183 21.82 20.59 -23.29
N LEU A 184 21.05 21.46 -23.97
CA LEU A 184 19.58 21.42 -23.92
C LEU A 184 19.04 20.08 -24.43
N THR A 185 19.61 19.57 -25.52
CA THR A 185 19.19 18.29 -26.11
C THR A 185 19.49 17.11 -25.19
N VAL A 186 20.68 17.07 -24.58
CA VAL A 186 21.05 16.03 -23.61
C VAL A 186 20.13 16.08 -22.39
N GLY A 187 19.95 17.27 -21.78
CA GLY A 187 19.06 17.44 -20.64
C GLY A 187 17.62 17.03 -20.94
N ALA A 188 17.09 17.43 -22.11
CA ALA A 188 15.77 17.06 -22.57
C ALA A 188 15.60 15.54 -22.77
N SER A 189 16.63 14.85 -23.26
CA SER A 189 16.60 13.39 -23.47
C SER A 189 16.48 12.63 -22.14
N VAL A 190 17.28 12.98 -21.14
CA VAL A 190 17.23 12.37 -19.80
C VAL A 190 15.87 12.67 -19.15
N LEU A 191 15.40 13.90 -19.25
CA LEU A 191 14.13 14.32 -18.67
C LEU A 191 12.93 13.58 -19.27
N THR A 192 12.94 13.42 -20.60
CA THR A 192 11.91 12.67 -21.33
C THR A 192 11.97 11.18 -20.95
N ALA A 193 13.15 10.57 -20.92
CA ALA A 193 13.31 9.16 -20.56
C ALA A 193 12.78 8.86 -19.15
N VAL A 194 13.13 9.69 -18.17
CA VAL A 194 12.68 9.51 -16.77
C VAL A 194 11.16 9.72 -16.64
N SER A 195 10.58 10.64 -17.42
CA SER A 195 9.13 10.89 -17.38
C SER A 195 8.28 9.84 -18.11
N GLN A 196 8.88 9.00 -18.98
CA GLN A 196 8.19 7.90 -19.68
C GLN A 196 8.02 6.63 -18.83
N VAL A 197 8.78 6.46 -17.74
CA VAL A 197 8.70 5.28 -16.85
C VAL A 197 7.38 5.25 -16.06
N THR A 198 6.47 6.19 -16.31
CA THR A 198 5.29 6.44 -15.50
C THR A 198 4.01 6.22 -16.30
N VAL A 199 2.96 5.72 -15.65
CA VAL A 199 1.71 5.30 -16.31
C VAL A 199 0.87 6.50 -16.78
N GLU A 200 0.42 6.46 -18.03
CA GLU A 200 -0.44 7.47 -18.67
C GLU A 200 -1.94 7.20 -18.39
N ASP A 201 -2.77 8.26 -18.35
CA ASP A 201 -4.22 8.10 -18.21
C ASP A 201 -4.84 7.70 -19.57
N GLU A 202 -5.82 6.80 -19.57
CA GLU A 202 -6.78 6.71 -20.68
C GLU A 202 -7.67 7.96 -20.63
N GLU A 203 -7.41 8.93 -21.51
CA GLU A 203 -8.33 10.06 -21.71
C GLU A 203 -9.66 9.56 -22.28
N LYS A 204 -10.75 9.74 -21.53
CA LYS A 204 -12.10 9.48 -22.00
C LYS A 204 -12.42 10.47 -23.12
N ILE A 205 -12.43 9.98 -24.37
CA ILE A 205 -12.69 10.78 -25.57
C ILE A 205 -14.03 11.52 -25.39
N PRO A 206 -14.06 12.86 -25.41
CA PRO A 206 -15.32 13.59 -25.39
C PRO A 206 -16.10 13.27 -26.66
N PRO A 207 -17.44 13.15 -26.60
CA PRO A 207 -18.24 12.81 -27.76
C PRO A 207 -17.98 13.82 -28.89
N LEU A 208 -17.80 13.29 -30.10
CA LEU A 208 -17.57 14.09 -31.30
C LEU A 208 -18.68 15.15 -31.43
N PRO A 209 -18.35 16.39 -31.82
CA PRO A 209 -19.35 17.43 -32.01
C PRO A 209 -20.32 17.00 -33.11
N GLU A 210 -21.63 17.13 -32.83
CA GLU A 210 -22.68 16.89 -33.83
C GLU A 210 -22.47 17.80 -35.04
N VAL A 211 -22.27 17.19 -36.20
CA VAL A 211 -22.22 17.88 -37.49
C VAL A 211 -23.64 18.31 -37.85
N LYS A 212 -23.96 19.60 -37.70
CA LYS A 212 -25.18 20.18 -38.27
C LYS A 212 -25.06 20.17 -39.79
N ASN A 213 -25.81 19.28 -40.45
CA ASN A 213 -25.95 19.30 -41.90
C ASN A 213 -26.69 20.58 -42.33
N LYS A 214 -26.03 21.38 -43.18
CA LYS A 214 -26.63 22.49 -43.92
C LYS A 214 -27.53 21.89 -45.01
N GLY A 215 -28.78 21.60 -44.67
CA GLY A 215 -29.68 20.94 -45.62
C GLY A 215 -31.07 20.64 -45.10
N ASP A 216 -31.70 21.56 -44.37
CA ASP A 216 -33.15 21.55 -44.19
C ASP A 216 -33.68 22.99 -44.34
N ALA A 217 -33.72 23.44 -45.59
CA ALA A 217 -34.60 24.54 -45.98
C ALA A 217 -36.00 23.95 -46.16
N SER A 218 -36.92 24.29 -45.25
CA SER A 218 -38.34 23.98 -45.40
C SER A 218 -39.01 25.06 -46.27
N PRO A 219 -39.85 24.68 -47.25
CA PRO A 219 -40.46 25.63 -48.16
C PRO A 219 -41.73 26.24 -47.55
N ARG A 220 -41.80 27.56 -47.48
CA ARG A 220 -43.03 28.37 -47.62
C ARG A 220 -42.69 29.72 -48.23
#